data_AF-A0A2W4YUN8-F1
#
_entry.id   AF-A0A2W4YUN8-F1
#
_cell.length_a   1.000
_cell.length_b   1.000
_cell.length_c   1.000
_cell.angle_alpha   90.00
_cell.angle_beta   90.00
_cell.angle_gamma   90.00
#
_symmetry.space_group_name_H-M   'P 1'
#
loop_
_entity.id
_entity.type
_entity.pdbx_description
1 polymer ?
#
loop_
_entity_poly.entity_id
_entity_poly.type
_entity_poly.pdbx_seq_one_letter_code
_entity_poly.pdbx_strand_id
1 'polypeptide(L)'
;SPLSLSQIGSPTYTAPERFSGYSSPASDLYAVGIMLYEMLLGDRPFSGDPDTLRQAHQTQPVPLPHKLTPAARYLLATALHKQPHQRFASADAMLSALHKLRAVHKTSSPIGLKTTIPSISVAQILVPLPPNHLSEPTEQRASISQPCLSALPERCSIFKDIPYQLLDVLAIDSRHWLRIQTSLRSPKTYLEGFTRKGRFIGMLSLDLLLTQVSLTAKPYQLIALTQFTDMDANAHGSGNSSGNSSGNHADSSVVLIQLKPFQLKHLRLPIQPTQVSALPWGYAVADDQQIFLLDREAAPIARLQGLPSAINSPQSWPKSWQVTPLSADPQHQTTLVLAQTTANNQKSRLFTLDLKMLDLDFIF
;
A
#
# COMPACT_ATOMS: atom_id res chain seq x y z
N SER A 1 39.19 -28.79 -9.18
CA SER A 1 38.51 -28.79 -7.88
C SER A 1 37.02 -28.73 -8.10
N PRO A 2 36.20 -29.64 -7.53
CA PRO A 2 34.76 -29.46 -7.59
C PRO A 2 34.43 -28.17 -6.82
N LEU A 3 33.61 -27.32 -7.41
CA LEU A 3 33.22 -26.03 -6.84
C LEU A 3 32.61 -26.28 -5.45
N SER A 4 33.18 -25.65 -4.42
CA SER A 4 32.66 -25.73 -3.06
C SER A 4 31.24 -25.17 -3.01
N LEU A 5 30.33 -25.97 -2.44
CA LEU A 5 28.90 -25.68 -2.25
C LEU A 5 28.59 -24.39 -1.45
N SER A 6 29.60 -23.65 -1.00
CA SER A 6 29.47 -22.35 -0.34
C SER A 6 29.28 -21.16 -1.29
N GLN A 7 29.38 -21.36 -2.61
CA GLN A 7 29.34 -20.25 -3.59
C GLN A 7 28.05 -20.17 -4.42
N ILE A 8 27.08 -21.06 -4.17
CA ILE A 8 25.75 -21.01 -4.77
C ILE A 8 24.86 -20.24 -3.79
N GLY A 9 24.47 -19.02 -4.14
CA GLY A 9 23.44 -18.28 -3.41
C GLY A 9 22.16 -19.11 -3.23
N SER A 10 21.22 -18.65 -2.40
CA SER A 10 19.98 -19.39 -2.10
C SER A 10 19.32 -19.90 -3.40
N PRO A 11 19.10 -21.23 -3.57
CA PRO A 11 18.68 -21.84 -4.84
C PRO A 11 17.19 -21.66 -5.15
N THR A 12 16.67 -20.49 -4.82
CA THR A 12 15.25 -20.13 -4.76
C THR A 12 14.51 -20.36 -6.09
N TYR A 13 15.17 -20.10 -7.22
CA TYR A 13 14.58 -20.20 -8.55
C TYR A 13 15.27 -21.28 -9.40
N THR A 14 16.12 -22.10 -8.77
CA THR A 14 17.01 -23.02 -9.48
C THR A 14 16.23 -24.21 -10.03
N ALA A 15 16.42 -24.51 -11.31
CA ALA A 15 15.83 -25.66 -11.95
C ALA A 15 16.46 -26.98 -11.43
N PRO A 16 15.70 -28.08 -11.33
CA PRO A 16 16.16 -29.37 -10.79
C PRO A 16 17.46 -29.88 -11.40
N GLU A 17 17.60 -29.75 -12.72
CA GLU A 17 18.76 -30.21 -13.49
C GLU A 17 20.05 -29.42 -13.22
N ARG A 18 19.93 -28.16 -12.75
CA ARG A 18 21.09 -27.31 -12.42
C ARG A 18 21.85 -27.83 -11.21
N PHE A 19 21.19 -28.53 -10.30
CA PHE A 19 21.85 -29.20 -9.17
C PHE A 19 22.69 -30.40 -9.61
N SER A 20 22.45 -30.93 -10.81
CA SER A 20 23.25 -31.98 -11.44
C SER A 20 24.31 -31.42 -12.40
N GLY A 21 24.49 -30.09 -12.46
CA GLY A 21 25.46 -29.41 -13.32
C GLY A 21 24.99 -29.13 -14.74
N TYR A 22 23.74 -29.43 -15.09
CA TYR A 22 23.18 -29.20 -16.41
C TYR A 22 22.40 -27.90 -16.47
N SER A 23 22.65 -27.07 -17.48
CA SER A 23 21.91 -25.84 -17.75
C SER A 23 21.44 -25.83 -19.19
N SER A 24 20.19 -25.42 -19.41
CA SER A 24 19.58 -25.32 -20.73
C SER A 24 18.58 -24.17 -20.76
N PRO A 25 18.08 -23.73 -21.93
CA PRO A 25 17.01 -22.74 -22.00
C PRO A 25 15.75 -23.16 -21.20
N ALA A 26 15.50 -24.47 -21.07
CA ALA A 26 14.41 -24.99 -20.25
C ALA A 26 14.61 -24.70 -18.75
N SER A 27 15.84 -24.51 -18.28
CA SER A 27 16.15 -24.13 -16.90
C SER A 27 15.68 -22.71 -16.60
N ASP A 28 15.81 -21.79 -17.58
CA ASP A 28 15.31 -20.41 -17.45
C ASP A 28 13.78 -20.38 -17.46
N LEU A 29 13.13 -21.23 -18.27
CA LEU A 29 11.66 -21.37 -18.27
C LEU A 29 11.12 -21.86 -16.91
N TYR A 30 11.87 -22.73 -16.23
CA TYR A 30 11.52 -23.15 -14.87
C TYR A 30 11.63 -21.97 -13.88
N ALA A 31 12.72 -21.19 -13.95
CA ALA A 31 12.90 -20.02 -13.09
C ALA A 31 11.80 -18.97 -13.31
N VAL A 32 11.45 -18.69 -14.57
CA VAL A 32 10.31 -17.84 -14.94
C VAL A 32 8.99 -18.43 -14.42
N GLY A 33 8.82 -19.75 -14.46
CA GLY A 33 7.67 -20.43 -13.87
C GLY A 33 7.55 -20.21 -12.37
N ILE A 34 8.67 -20.25 -11.62
CA ILE A 34 8.68 -20.01 -10.17
C ILE A 34 8.33 -18.54 -9.89
N MET A 35 8.89 -17.62 -10.66
CA MET A 35 8.58 -16.19 -10.57
C MET A 35 7.10 -15.91 -10.86
N LEU A 36 6.55 -16.51 -11.91
CA LEU A 36 5.13 -16.37 -12.25
C LEU A 36 4.23 -16.95 -11.16
N TYR A 37 4.60 -18.09 -10.59
CA TYR A 37 3.90 -18.67 -9.44
C TYR A 37 3.87 -17.67 -8.27
N GLU A 38 5.02 -17.08 -7.94
CA GLU A 38 5.15 -16.11 -6.85
C GLU A 38 4.35 -14.83 -7.11
N MET A 39 4.35 -14.31 -8.34
CA MET A 39 3.52 -13.16 -8.71
C MET A 39 2.02 -13.45 -8.57
N LEU A 40 1.57 -14.66 -8.93
CA LEU A 40 0.16 -15.04 -8.89
C LEU A 40 -0.35 -15.38 -7.48
N LEU A 41 0.52 -15.94 -6.63
CA LEU A 41 0.12 -16.49 -5.34
C LEU A 41 0.71 -15.75 -4.14
N GLY A 42 1.62 -14.81 -4.40
CA GLY A 42 2.31 -13.99 -3.42
C GLY A 42 3.35 -14.75 -2.59
N ASP A 43 3.63 -16.00 -2.92
CA ASP A 43 4.64 -16.82 -2.23
C ASP A 43 5.19 -17.84 -3.23
N ARG A 44 6.40 -18.33 -2.96
CA ARG A 44 7.04 -19.34 -3.80
C ARG A 44 6.42 -20.72 -3.55
N PRO A 45 6.51 -21.67 -4.51
CA PRO A 45 5.99 -23.01 -4.29
C PRO A 45 6.78 -23.78 -3.24
N PHE A 46 8.06 -23.43 -3.04
CA PHE A 46 8.97 -24.07 -2.11
C PHE A 46 9.70 -23.04 -1.24
N SER A 47 10.00 -23.41 0.01
CA SER A 47 10.70 -22.56 0.99
C SER A 47 11.46 -23.43 1.98
N GLY A 48 12.63 -22.98 2.44
CA GLY A 48 13.46 -23.70 3.41
C GLY A 48 14.90 -23.21 3.35
N ASP A 49 15.78 -23.87 4.10
CA ASP A 49 17.23 -23.77 3.90
C ASP A 49 17.66 -24.28 2.50
N PRO A 50 18.90 -24.04 2.06
CA PRO A 50 19.35 -24.43 0.72
C PRO A 50 19.18 -25.92 0.38
N ASP A 51 19.38 -26.83 1.34
CA ASP A 51 19.26 -28.27 1.12
C ASP A 51 17.80 -28.69 1.00
N THR A 52 16.94 -28.16 1.88
CA THR A 52 15.49 -28.35 1.80
C THR A 52 14.93 -27.82 0.47
N LEU A 53 15.39 -26.64 0.04
CA LEU A 53 15.00 -26.07 -1.27
C LEU A 53 15.48 -26.95 -2.42
N ARG A 54 16.74 -27.41 -2.41
CA ARG A 54 17.25 -28.32 -3.44
C ARG A 54 16.38 -29.57 -3.55
N GLN A 55 16.09 -30.22 -2.41
CA GLN A 55 15.25 -31.41 -2.37
C GLN A 55 13.84 -31.10 -2.91
N ALA A 56 13.21 -30.02 -2.46
CA ALA A 56 11.86 -29.63 -2.88
C ALA A 56 11.78 -29.35 -4.39
N HIS A 57 12.77 -28.64 -4.93
CA HIS A 57 12.88 -28.41 -6.37
C HIS A 57 13.02 -29.72 -7.13
N GLN A 58 13.78 -30.70 -6.62
CA GLN A 58 13.97 -32.00 -7.29
C GLN A 58 12.77 -32.94 -7.22
N THR A 59 12.07 -33.02 -6.07
CA THR A 59 11.11 -34.12 -5.83
C THR A 59 9.71 -33.68 -5.43
N GLN A 60 9.53 -32.50 -4.84
CA GLN A 60 8.24 -32.10 -4.30
C GLN A 60 7.29 -31.65 -5.42
N PRO A 61 6.03 -32.11 -5.43
CA PRO A 61 5.03 -31.59 -6.37
C PRO A 61 4.77 -30.11 -6.12
N VAL A 62 4.52 -29.37 -7.20
CA VAL A 62 4.19 -27.94 -7.11
C VAL A 62 2.75 -27.79 -6.64
N PRO A 63 2.49 -27.09 -5.51
CA PRO A 63 1.13 -26.90 -5.02
C PRO A 63 0.37 -25.94 -5.93
N LEU A 64 -0.68 -26.37 -6.63
CA LEU A 64 -1.48 -25.53 -7.53
C LEU A 64 -2.91 -25.32 -6.98
N PRO A 65 -3.18 -24.24 -6.23
CA PRO A 65 -4.47 -24.07 -5.55
C PRO A 65 -5.64 -23.90 -6.51
N HIS A 66 -6.85 -24.32 -6.08
CA HIS A 66 -8.08 -24.20 -6.88
C HIS A 66 -8.51 -22.77 -7.23
N LYS A 67 -8.01 -21.76 -6.51
CA LYS A 67 -8.26 -20.34 -6.82
C LYS A 67 -7.62 -19.87 -8.13
N LEU A 68 -6.65 -20.63 -8.66
CA LEU A 68 -6.07 -20.37 -9.98
C LEU A 68 -7.05 -20.85 -11.07
N THR A 69 -7.19 -20.05 -12.12
CA THR A 69 -7.96 -20.48 -13.30
C THR A 69 -7.37 -21.78 -13.87
N PRO A 70 -8.19 -22.67 -14.48
CA PRO A 70 -7.69 -23.93 -15.05
C PRO A 70 -6.50 -23.73 -15.99
N ALA A 71 -6.54 -22.63 -16.75
CA ALA A 71 -5.53 -22.31 -17.74
C ALA A 71 -4.23 -21.74 -17.10
N ALA A 72 -4.32 -20.98 -16.00
CA ALA A 72 -3.15 -20.59 -15.22
C ALA A 72 -2.49 -21.80 -14.53
N ARG A 73 -3.28 -22.75 -14.02
CA ARG A 73 -2.76 -24.01 -13.46
C ARG A 73 -2.03 -24.83 -14.51
N TYR A 74 -2.60 -24.96 -15.72
CA TYR A 74 -1.96 -25.68 -16.82
C TYR A 74 -0.60 -25.05 -17.16
N LEU A 75 -0.56 -23.73 -17.32
CA LEU A 75 0.67 -23.02 -17.65
C LEU A 75 1.75 -23.22 -16.58
N LEU A 76 1.41 -23.07 -15.29
CA LEU A 76 2.35 -23.29 -14.19
C LEU A 76 2.79 -24.76 -14.10
N ALA A 77 1.88 -25.72 -14.29
CA ALA A 77 2.21 -27.14 -14.28
C ALA A 77 3.20 -27.50 -15.39
N THR A 78 3.03 -26.94 -16.59
CA THR A 78 3.95 -27.15 -17.72
C THR A 78 5.30 -26.48 -17.47
N ALA A 79 5.33 -25.20 -17.06
CA ALA A 79 6.59 -24.47 -16.83
C ALA A 79 7.42 -25.09 -15.68
N LEU A 80 6.76 -25.56 -14.62
CA LEU A 80 7.40 -26.09 -13.41
C LEU A 80 7.56 -27.61 -13.42
N HIS A 81 7.42 -28.24 -14.59
CA HIS A 81 7.65 -29.66 -14.71
C HIS A 81 9.10 -30.02 -14.33
N LYS A 82 9.31 -31.10 -13.58
CA LYS A 82 10.65 -31.48 -13.09
C LYS A 82 11.58 -31.87 -14.24
N GLN A 83 11.05 -32.60 -15.21
CA GLN A 83 11.75 -32.98 -16.44
C GLN A 83 11.79 -31.82 -17.45
N PRO A 84 12.98 -31.36 -17.90
CA PRO A 84 13.09 -30.20 -18.81
C PRO A 84 12.35 -30.36 -20.13
N HIS A 85 12.35 -31.57 -20.71
CA HIS A 85 11.71 -31.87 -21.99
C HIS A 85 10.17 -31.86 -21.96
N GLN A 86 9.56 -31.85 -20.76
CA GLN A 86 8.11 -31.75 -20.59
C GLN A 86 7.66 -30.30 -20.31
N ARG A 87 8.60 -29.35 -20.29
CA ARG A 87 8.32 -27.92 -20.19
C ARG A 87 8.00 -27.34 -21.58
N PHE A 88 7.76 -26.03 -21.65
CA PHE A 88 7.63 -25.34 -22.92
C PHE A 88 8.91 -25.50 -23.76
N ALA A 89 8.73 -25.78 -25.05
CA ALA A 89 9.85 -25.99 -25.98
C ALA A 89 10.72 -24.72 -26.17
N SER A 90 10.14 -23.53 -25.95
CA SER A 90 10.82 -22.24 -26.05
C SER A 90 10.14 -21.17 -25.20
N ALA A 91 10.84 -20.04 -25.01
CA ALA A 91 10.27 -18.84 -24.41
C ALA A 91 9.06 -18.31 -25.20
N ASP A 92 9.12 -18.33 -26.54
CA ASP A 92 8.01 -17.93 -27.41
C ASP A 92 6.77 -18.81 -27.23
N ALA A 93 6.96 -20.12 -27.00
CA ALA A 93 5.86 -21.04 -26.72
C ALA A 93 5.18 -20.71 -25.38
N MET A 94 5.98 -20.40 -24.35
CA MET A 94 5.47 -19.98 -23.04
C MET A 94 4.75 -18.61 -23.13
N LEU A 95 5.32 -17.66 -23.87
CA LEU A 95 4.73 -16.33 -24.10
C LEU A 95 3.41 -16.43 -24.88
N SER A 96 3.37 -17.28 -25.90
CA SER A 96 2.14 -17.56 -26.67
C SER A 96 1.04 -18.15 -25.78
N ALA A 97 1.39 -19.05 -24.85
CA ALA A 97 0.45 -19.59 -23.87
C ALA A 97 -0.08 -18.48 -22.94
N LEU A 98 0.78 -17.57 -22.45
CA LEU A 98 0.37 -16.41 -21.66
C LEU A 98 -0.58 -15.48 -22.43
N HIS A 99 -0.31 -15.18 -23.70
CA HIS A 99 -1.17 -14.34 -24.52
C HIS A 99 -2.57 -14.94 -24.71
N LYS A 100 -2.66 -16.26 -24.89
CA LYS A 100 -3.96 -16.96 -24.97
C LYS A 100 -4.77 -16.78 -23.69
N LEU A 101 -4.13 -16.79 -22.51
CA LEU A 101 -4.82 -16.49 -21.23
C LEU A 101 -5.39 -15.07 -21.21
N ARG A 102 -4.61 -14.08 -21.64
CA ARG A 102 -5.05 -12.68 -21.69
C ARG A 102 -6.21 -12.46 -22.65
N ALA A 103 -6.23 -13.17 -23.79
CA ALA A 103 -7.32 -13.08 -24.76
C ALA A 103 -8.64 -13.64 -24.20
N VAL A 104 -8.60 -14.75 -23.46
CA VAL A 104 -9.78 -15.34 -22.81
C VAL A 104 -10.37 -14.41 -21.74
N HIS A 105 -9.54 -13.67 -21.02
CA HIS A 105 -10.00 -12.66 -20.06
C HIS A 105 -10.56 -11.38 -20.73
N LYS A 106 -10.26 -11.13 -22.01
CA LYS A 106 -10.86 -10.04 -22.79
C LYS A 106 -12.19 -10.43 -23.44
N THR A 107 -12.43 -11.73 -23.67
CA THR A 107 -13.67 -12.22 -24.28
C THR A 107 -14.78 -12.56 -23.27
N SER A 108 -14.49 -12.54 -21.95
CA SER A 108 -15.52 -12.49 -20.92
C SER A 108 -16.06 -11.06 -20.73
N SER A 109 -16.63 -10.50 -21.80
CA SER A 109 -17.70 -9.51 -21.68
C SER A 109 -18.98 -10.30 -21.35
N PRO A 110 -19.88 -9.82 -20.48
CA PRO A 110 -21.12 -10.54 -20.22
C PRO A 110 -21.86 -10.75 -21.54
N ILE A 111 -22.20 -12.01 -21.79
CA ILE A 111 -23.10 -12.44 -22.87
C ILE A 111 -24.29 -11.48 -22.90
N GLY A 112 -24.49 -10.84 -24.04
CA GLY A 112 -25.60 -9.94 -24.28
C GLY A 112 -26.93 -10.68 -24.13
N LEU A 113 -27.59 -10.46 -23.00
CA LEU A 113 -29.04 -10.42 -22.96
C LEU A 113 -29.45 -9.01 -23.35
N LYS A 114 -29.96 -8.87 -24.57
CA LYS A 114 -30.57 -7.64 -25.07
C LYS A 114 -31.64 -7.18 -24.08
N THR A 115 -31.36 -6.12 -23.32
CA THR A 115 -32.42 -5.29 -22.74
C THR A 115 -32.00 -3.84 -22.92
N THR A 116 -32.73 -3.14 -23.79
CA THR A 116 -32.62 -1.72 -24.07
C THR A 116 -32.87 -0.92 -22.79
N ILE A 117 -31.94 -0.05 -22.40
CA ILE A 117 -32.17 0.97 -21.36
C ILE A 117 -31.90 2.34 -22.00
N PRO A 118 -32.86 3.28 -21.97
CA PRO A 118 -32.65 4.61 -22.53
C PRO A 118 -31.77 5.45 -21.60
N SER A 119 -30.95 6.30 -22.23
CA SER A 119 -30.14 7.32 -21.58
C SER A 119 -31.05 8.35 -20.89
N ILE A 120 -30.81 8.61 -19.60
CA ILE A 120 -31.39 9.76 -18.90
C ILE A 120 -30.25 10.54 -18.24
N SER A 121 -30.13 11.78 -18.69
CA SER A 121 -29.25 12.82 -18.18
C SER A 121 -29.71 13.27 -16.79
N VAL A 122 -28.81 13.26 -15.81
CA VAL A 122 -29.12 13.72 -14.44
C VAL A 122 -28.76 15.20 -14.33
N ALA A 123 -29.73 16.05 -14.71
CA ALA A 123 -29.77 17.44 -14.29
C ALA A 123 -30.98 17.62 -13.37
N GLN A 124 -30.67 17.90 -12.10
CA GLN A 124 -31.54 18.45 -11.05
C GLN A 124 -32.70 17.56 -10.58
N ILE A 125 -32.88 17.49 -9.25
CA ILE A 125 -34.08 17.97 -8.55
C ILE A 125 -33.99 17.57 -7.06
N LEU A 126 -34.02 18.61 -6.24
CA LEU A 126 -34.24 18.63 -4.79
C LEU A 126 -35.78 18.61 -4.56
N VAL A 127 -36.32 17.76 -3.69
CA VAL A 127 -37.72 17.86 -3.20
C VAL A 127 -37.79 17.49 -1.70
N PRO A 128 -38.61 18.17 -0.87
CA PRO A 128 -38.55 18.14 0.59
C PRO A 128 -39.44 17.08 1.26
N LEU A 129 -39.13 16.75 2.52
CA LEU A 129 -39.89 15.82 3.39
C LEU A 129 -41.23 16.40 3.87
N PRO A 130 -42.31 15.60 3.95
CA PRO A 130 -43.51 15.89 4.76
C PRO A 130 -43.41 15.33 6.20
N PRO A 131 -44.23 15.83 7.16
CA PRO A 131 -44.02 15.67 8.59
C PRO A 131 -44.64 14.39 9.19
N ASN A 132 -43.93 13.85 10.18
CA ASN A 132 -44.32 12.97 11.28
C ASN A 132 -45.65 12.20 11.21
N HIS A 133 -45.54 10.86 11.29
CA HIS A 133 -46.23 10.11 12.34
C HIS A 133 -45.24 9.14 12.98
N LEU A 134 -44.86 9.44 14.23
CA LEU A 134 -44.17 8.53 15.12
C LEU A 134 -45.14 7.38 15.46
N SER A 135 -44.76 6.17 15.10
CA SER A 135 -45.21 4.95 15.77
C SER A 135 -43.98 4.07 15.89
N GLU A 136 -43.54 3.86 17.13
CA GLU A 136 -42.40 3.01 17.46
C GLU A 136 -42.57 1.62 16.84
N PRO A 137 -41.55 1.03 16.20
CA PRO A 137 -41.63 -0.36 15.79
C PRO A 137 -41.37 -1.24 17.01
N THR A 138 -42.42 -1.95 17.41
CA THR A 138 -42.41 -3.11 18.29
C THR A 138 -41.26 -4.07 17.93
N GLU A 139 -40.43 -4.37 18.93
CA GLU A 139 -39.41 -5.42 18.86
C GLU A 139 -40.07 -6.77 18.51
N GLN A 140 -39.78 -7.27 17.30
CA GLN A 140 -39.85 -8.69 17.00
C GLN A 140 -38.43 -9.21 16.78
N ARG A 141 -37.90 -9.70 17.89
CA ARG A 141 -36.57 -10.29 18.09
C ARG A 141 -36.46 -11.56 17.23
N ALA A 142 -35.96 -11.42 16.01
CA ALA A 142 -35.38 -12.55 15.28
C ALA A 142 -34.02 -12.86 15.90
N SER A 143 -33.92 -14.02 16.55
CA SER A 143 -32.73 -14.53 17.22
C SER A 143 -31.59 -14.74 16.22
N ILE A 144 -30.78 -13.71 15.99
CA ILE A 144 -29.44 -13.85 15.43
C ILE A 144 -28.58 -14.46 16.55
N SER A 145 -28.37 -15.77 16.48
CA SER A 145 -27.34 -16.43 17.28
C SER A 145 -26.01 -15.73 17.01
N GLN A 146 -25.43 -15.16 18.07
CA GLN A 146 -24.15 -14.47 18.08
C GLN A 146 -23.08 -15.24 17.28
N PRO A 147 -22.14 -14.54 16.62
CA PRO A 147 -21.02 -15.19 15.99
C PRO A 147 -20.22 -15.90 17.07
N CYS A 148 -19.95 -17.19 16.88
CA CYS A 148 -19.03 -17.94 17.73
C CYS A 148 -17.63 -17.35 17.53
N LEU A 149 -17.30 -16.34 18.33
CA LEU A 149 -15.97 -15.76 18.48
C LEU A 149 -15.16 -16.68 19.41
N SER A 150 -14.99 -17.94 19.01
CA SER A 150 -14.15 -18.87 19.74
C SER A 150 -12.69 -18.59 19.41
N ALA A 151 -12.05 -17.84 20.31
CA ALA A 151 -10.60 -17.70 20.51
C ALA A 151 -9.78 -17.24 19.29
N LEU A 152 -9.75 -15.92 19.06
CA LEU A 152 -8.54 -15.29 18.53
C LEU A 152 -7.39 -15.60 19.50
N PRO A 153 -6.21 -16.05 19.02
CA PRO A 153 -5.10 -16.37 19.91
C PRO A 153 -4.78 -15.15 20.76
N GLU A 154 -4.78 -15.37 22.08
CA GLU A 154 -4.53 -14.34 23.06
C GLU A 154 -3.17 -13.64 22.84
N ARG A 155 -3.23 -12.31 22.79
CA ARG A 155 -2.33 -11.34 23.44
C ARG A 155 -0.89 -11.20 22.91
N CYS A 156 -0.66 -10.12 22.15
CA CYS A 156 0.48 -9.26 22.49
C CYS A 156 0.16 -8.59 23.84
N SER A 157 0.77 -9.08 24.92
CA SER A 157 0.54 -8.65 26.30
C SER A 157 1.20 -7.30 26.65
N ILE A 158 1.83 -6.62 25.70
CA ILE A 158 2.64 -5.41 25.95
C ILE A 158 1.77 -4.18 26.27
N PHE A 159 0.55 -4.09 25.71
CA PHE A 159 -0.30 -2.89 25.81
C PHE A 159 -1.51 -3.02 26.73
N LYS A 160 -1.50 -3.93 27.71
CA LYS A 160 -2.69 -4.13 28.58
C LYS A 160 -3.09 -2.87 29.35
N ASP A 161 -2.16 -1.93 29.58
CA ASP A 161 -2.37 -0.81 30.51
C ASP A 161 -2.16 0.59 29.90
N ILE A 162 -1.83 0.71 28.61
CA ILE A 162 -1.60 2.02 27.95
C ILE A 162 -2.65 2.23 26.86
N PRO A 163 -3.43 3.33 26.88
CA PRO A 163 -4.40 3.61 25.84
C PRO A 163 -3.66 3.99 24.54
N TYR A 164 -4.02 3.31 23.45
CA TYR A 164 -3.48 3.51 22.11
C TYR A 164 -4.60 3.80 21.12
N GLN A 165 -4.28 4.52 20.05
CA GLN A 165 -5.14 4.74 18.90
C GLN A 165 -4.58 3.95 17.71
N LEU A 166 -5.44 3.19 17.03
CA LEU A 166 -5.06 2.57 15.75
C LEU A 166 -4.94 3.68 14.70
N LEU A 167 -3.73 3.87 14.19
CA LEU A 167 -3.47 4.83 13.13
C LEU A 167 -3.76 4.22 11.75
N ASP A 168 -3.19 3.05 11.47
CA ASP A 168 -3.39 2.36 10.18
C ASP A 168 -3.06 0.86 10.23
N VAL A 169 -3.51 0.12 9.23
CA VAL A 169 -3.17 -1.28 8.97
C VAL A 169 -2.72 -1.44 7.52
N LEU A 170 -1.43 -1.72 7.31
CA LEU A 170 -0.81 -1.67 5.98
C LEU A 170 -0.28 -3.03 5.55
N ALA A 171 -0.67 -3.51 4.37
CA ALA A 171 -0.05 -4.68 3.75
C ALA A 171 1.29 -4.28 3.11
N ILE A 172 2.43 -4.60 3.76
CA ILE A 172 3.75 -4.22 3.24
C ILE A 172 4.11 -5.06 2.02
N ASP A 173 3.77 -6.34 2.05
CA ASP A 173 3.95 -7.28 0.94
C ASP A 173 2.87 -8.37 0.98
N SER A 174 2.96 -9.37 0.11
CA SER A 174 2.00 -10.48 0.02
C SER A 174 1.98 -11.41 1.25
N ARG A 175 2.96 -11.30 2.15
CA ARG A 175 3.18 -12.19 3.28
C ARG A 175 3.17 -11.46 4.62
N HIS A 176 3.30 -10.15 4.63
CA HIS A 176 3.46 -9.35 5.83
C HIS A 176 2.57 -8.12 5.81
N TRP A 177 2.00 -7.80 6.97
CA TRP A 177 1.25 -6.58 7.19
C TRP A 177 1.64 -5.95 8.53
N LEU A 178 1.42 -4.65 8.64
CA LEU A 178 1.68 -3.87 9.84
C LEU A 178 0.37 -3.44 10.49
N ARG A 179 0.37 -3.44 11.81
CA ARG A 179 -0.54 -2.64 12.62
C ARG A 179 0.24 -1.45 13.16
N ILE A 180 -0.23 -0.23 12.91
CA ILE A 180 0.42 1.00 13.36
C ILE A 180 -0.46 1.66 14.41
N GLN A 181 0.09 1.86 15.60
CA GLN A 181 -0.65 2.40 16.74
C GLN A 181 0.11 3.55 17.37
N THR A 182 -0.59 4.59 17.78
CA THR A 182 -0.01 5.74 18.48
C THR A 182 -0.45 5.73 19.94
N SER A 183 0.45 6.14 20.83
CA SER A 183 0.12 6.28 22.25
C SER A 183 -0.72 7.55 22.48
N LEU A 184 -1.75 7.44 23.31
CA LEU A 184 -2.57 8.59 23.71
C LEU A 184 -1.98 9.36 24.90
N ARG A 185 -0.89 8.87 25.51
CA ARG A 185 -0.24 9.47 26.69
C ARG A 185 1.20 9.93 26.43
N SER A 186 1.81 9.50 25.34
CA SER A 186 3.20 9.80 25.01
C SER A 186 3.35 9.94 23.49
N PRO A 187 4.35 10.71 23.01
CA PRO A 187 4.60 10.86 21.58
C PRO A 187 5.32 9.64 21.01
N LYS A 188 4.72 8.45 21.15
CA LYS A 188 5.27 7.18 20.67
C LYS A 188 4.33 6.53 19.66
N THR A 189 4.93 5.93 18.65
CA THR A 189 4.24 5.11 17.65
C THR A 189 4.83 3.72 17.63
N TYR A 190 3.97 2.71 17.57
CA TYR A 190 4.33 1.30 17.57
C TYR A 190 3.93 0.70 16.23
N LEU A 191 4.88 0.04 15.58
CA LEU A 191 4.71 -0.68 14.33
C LEU A 191 4.87 -2.16 14.62
N GLU A 192 3.76 -2.88 14.60
CA GLU A 192 3.75 -4.32 14.84
C GLU A 192 3.63 -5.07 13.52
N GLY A 193 4.58 -5.95 13.26
CA GLY A 193 4.61 -6.80 12.08
C GLY A 193 3.90 -8.13 12.32
N PHE A 194 3.09 -8.52 11.36
CA PHE A 194 2.36 -9.79 11.34
C PHE A 194 2.54 -10.47 9.99
N THR A 195 2.52 -11.80 10.01
CA THR A 195 2.38 -12.59 8.78
C THR A 195 0.96 -12.46 8.24
N ARG A 196 0.73 -12.78 6.96
CA ARG A 196 -0.60 -12.85 6.33
C ARG A 196 -1.58 -13.79 7.04
N LYS A 197 -1.08 -14.73 7.85
CA LYS A 197 -1.88 -15.64 8.68
C LYS A 197 -2.18 -15.08 10.08
N GLY A 198 -1.81 -13.83 10.35
CA GLY A 198 -2.01 -13.17 11.65
C GLY A 198 -0.96 -13.51 12.72
N ARG A 199 0.09 -14.29 12.40
CA ARG A 199 1.16 -14.56 13.36
C ARG A 199 2.03 -13.33 13.56
N PHE A 200 2.18 -12.88 14.80
CA PHE A 200 3.07 -11.78 15.19
C PHE A 200 4.54 -12.12 14.89
N ILE A 201 5.27 -11.16 14.34
CA ILE A 201 6.68 -11.26 13.95
C ILE A 201 7.55 -10.44 14.88
N GLY A 202 7.11 -9.23 15.22
CA GLY A 202 7.88 -8.30 16.04
C GLY A 202 7.24 -6.93 16.10
N MET A 203 7.79 -6.06 16.95
CA MET A 203 7.32 -4.70 17.15
C MET A 203 8.51 -3.73 17.12
N LEU A 204 8.32 -2.62 16.43
CA LEU A 204 9.22 -1.48 16.42
C LEU A 204 8.55 -0.31 17.14
N SER A 205 9.23 0.27 18.13
CA SER A 205 8.79 1.49 18.80
C SER A 205 9.53 2.69 18.20
N LEU A 206 8.79 3.74 17.87
CA LEU A 206 9.31 5.03 17.42
C LEU A 206 8.99 6.07 18.50
N ASP A 207 9.97 6.89 18.87
CA ASP A 207 9.77 8.06 19.74
C ASP A 207 9.27 9.27 18.92
N LEU A 208 8.28 9.00 18.07
CA LEU A 208 7.62 9.96 17.20
C LEU A 208 6.12 9.72 17.24
N LEU A 209 5.32 10.78 17.19
CA LEU A 209 3.86 10.68 17.07
C LEU A 209 3.45 10.80 15.60
N LEU A 210 3.20 9.66 14.94
CA LEU A 210 2.75 9.66 13.56
C LEU A 210 1.26 10.02 13.47
N THR A 211 0.88 10.87 12.52
CA THR A 211 -0.52 11.29 12.32
C THR A 211 -1.10 10.83 10.99
N GLN A 212 -0.22 10.47 10.05
CA GLN A 212 -0.59 9.91 8.76
C GLN A 212 0.54 9.00 8.28
N VAL A 213 0.22 7.89 7.63
CA VAL A 213 1.21 6.97 7.05
C VAL A 213 0.73 6.51 5.68
N SER A 214 1.67 6.27 4.76
CA SER A 214 1.40 5.61 3.47
C SER A 214 2.57 4.71 3.08
N LEU A 215 2.27 3.62 2.37
CA LEU A 215 3.27 2.80 1.69
C LEU A 215 3.86 3.59 0.52
N THR A 216 5.17 3.47 0.29
CA THR A 216 5.83 4.06 -0.88
C THR A 216 6.06 3.01 -1.98
N ALA A 217 6.49 3.46 -3.16
CA ALA A 217 6.90 2.55 -4.23
C ALA A 217 8.18 1.74 -3.88
N LYS A 218 8.97 2.19 -2.90
CA LYS A 218 10.15 1.45 -2.42
C LYS A 218 9.68 0.39 -1.42
N PRO A 219 10.08 -0.89 -1.59
CA PRO A 219 9.62 -1.96 -0.73
C PRO A 219 10.11 -1.74 0.71
N TYR A 220 9.24 -2.07 1.68
CA TYR A 220 9.51 -1.88 3.11
C TYR A 220 9.79 -0.43 3.52
N GLN A 221 9.36 0.55 2.72
CA GLN A 221 9.47 1.96 3.06
C GLN A 221 8.08 2.56 3.27
N LEU A 222 7.98 3.40 4.30
CA LEU A 222 6.79 4.18 4.61
C LEU A 222 7.16 5.67 4.52
N ILE A 223 6.21 6.48 4.10
CA ILE A 223 6.24 7.92 4.31
C ILE A 223 5.17 8.29 5.33
N ALA A 224 5.49 9.15 6.27
CA ALA A 224 4.59 9.52 7.34
C ALA A 224 4.68 10.99 7.72
N LEU A 225 3.58 11.53 8.21
CA LEU A 225 3.57 12.78 8.97
C LEU A 225 3.80 12.50 10.43
N THR A 226 4.62 13.33 11.07
CA THR A 226 4.84 13.32 12.51
C THR A 226 4.63 14.70 13.08
N GLN A 227 4.09 14.76 14.29
CA GLN A 227 4.01 16.00 15.09
C GLN A 227 5.12 16.00 16.13
N PHE A 228 5.83 17.11 16.26
CA PHE A 228 6.67 17.37 17.42
C PHE A 228 5.82 18.00 18.51
N THR A 229 5.73 17.33 19.65
CA THR A 229 5.25 17.94 20.88
C THR A 229 6.47 18.39 21.66
N ASP A 230 6.62 19.69 21.89
CA ASP A 230 7.62 20.27 22.79
C ASP A 230 7.36 19.82 24.23
N MET A 231 7.69 18.56 24.53
CA MET A 231 7.81 18.05 25.90
C MET A 231 9.25 18.22 26.42
N ASP A 232 10.22 18.48 25.53
CA ASP A 232 11.64 18.61 25.86
C ASP A 232 12.14 20.08 25.91
N ALA A 233 11.33 21.06 25.48
CA ALA A 233 11.71 22.47 25.50
C ALA A 233 11.82 23.07 26.93
N ASN A 234 11.35 22.36 27.97
CA ASN A 234 11.45 22.80 29.36
C ASN A 234 12.65 22.24 30.13
N ALA A 235 13.55 21.47 29.49
CA ALA A 235 14.72 20.91 30.19
C ALA A 235 15.91 21.87 30.27
N HIS A 236 16.02 22.88 29.40
CA HIS A 236 17.12 23.85 29.41
C HIS A 236 16.59 25.29 29.27
N GLY A 237 16.25 25.89 30.41
CA GLY A 237 15.99 27.32 30.48
C GLY A 237 17.26 28.13 30.23
N SER A 238 17.22 28.99 29.21
CA SER A 238 17.69 30.39 29.24
C SER A 238 17.70 30.96 27.83
N GLY A 239 16.86 31.97 27.56
CA GLY A 239 16.92 32.72 26.31
C GLY A 239 15.62 33.47 25.99
N ASN A 240 15.54 34.72 26.47
CA ASN A 240 14.53 35.70 26.09
C ASN A 240 14.28 35.73 24.57
N SER A 241 13.01 35.63 24.15
CA SER A 241 12.52 36.37 22.99
C SER A 241 11.01 36.64 23.13
N SER A 242 10.67 37.92 23.20
CA SER A 242 9.31 38.41 23.04
C SER A 242 8.93 38.30 21.57
N GLY A 243 7.99 37.43 21.24
CA GLY A 243 7.47 37.27 19.88
C GLY A 243 6.08 36.65 19.91
N ASN A 244 5.08 37.46 19.55
CA ASN A 244 3.67 37.17 19.32
C ASN A 244 3.26 35.68 19.29
N SER A 245 2.51 35.28 20.31
CA SER A 245 1.72 34.05 20.35
C SER A 245 0.48 34.16 19.42
N SER A 246 0.61 33.66 18.18
CA SER A 246 -0.55 33.30 17.37
C SER A 246 -0.47 31.83 16.95
N GLY A 247 -1.29 30.98 17.58
CA GLY A 247 -1.58 29.61 17.16
C GLY A 247 -0.55 28.56 17.60
N ASN A 248 -0.94 27.75 18.59
CA ASN A 248 -0.34 26.45 18.92
C ASN A 248 -0.42 25.49 17.70
N HIS A 249 0.42 25.70 16.69
CA HIS A 249 0.60 24.75 15.61
C HIS A 249 1.81 23.90 15.96
N ALA A 250 1.56 22.68 16.44
CA ALA A 250 2.62 21.69 16.64
C ALA A 250 3.42 21.54 15.34
N ASP A 251 4.75 21.73 15.42
CA ASP A 251 5.63 21.61 14.27
C ASP A 251 5.46 20.22 13.66
N SER A 252 4.94 20.20 12.44
CA SER A 252 4.70 18.96 11.71
C SER A 252 5.87 18.73 10.76
N SER A 253 6.31 17.49 10.61
CA SER A 253 7.37 17.15 9.67
C SER A 253 7.07 15.84 8.96
N VAL A 254 7.72 15.64 7.83
CA VAL A 254 7.60 14.40 7.06
C VAL A 254 8.80 13.51 7.37
N VAL A 255 8.55 12.22 7.59
CA VAL A 255 9.59 11.21 7.79
C VAL A 255 9.46 10.08 6.79
N LEU A 256 10.60 9.60 6.31
CA LEU A 256 10.71 8.32 5.60
C LEU A 256 11.21 7.26 6.58
N ILE A 257 10.48 6.16 6.66
CA ILE A 257 10.77 5.03 7.55
C ILE A 257 11.07 3.82 6.67
N GLN A 258 12.35 3.46 6.53
CA GLN A 258 12.75 2.18 5.96
C GLN A 258 12.72 1.13 7.07
N LEU A 259 12.04 0.00 6.83
CA LEU A 259 11.93 -1.09 7.81
C LEU A 259 13.05 -2.13 7.65
N LYS A 260 13.70 -2.17 6.48
CA LYS A 260 14.74 -3.15 6.16
C LYS A 260 15.83 -2.57 5.22
N PRO A 261 17.06 -2.34 5.71
CA PRO A 261 17.41 -2.20 7.12
C PRO A 261 16.67 -1.02 7.76
N PHE A 262 16.50 -1.02 9.09
CA PHE A 262 15.79 0.08 9.74
C PHE A 262 16.55 1.40 9.56
N GLN A 263 15.91 2.38 8.94
CA GLN A 263 16.42 3.74 8.81
C GLN A 263 15.27 4.74 8.91
N LEU A 264 15.54 5.86 9.57
CA LEU A 264 14.60 6.96 9.73
C LEU A 264 15.23 8.23 9.16
N LYS A 265 14.60 8.84 8.16
CA LYS A 265 15.06 10.08 7.53
C LYS A 265 13.99 11.15 7.68
N HIS A 266 14.29 12.22 8.43
CA HIS A 266 13.45 13.40 8.48
C HIS A 266 13.65 14.25 7.22
N LEU A 267 12.55 14.66 6.61
CA LEU A 267 12.55 15.58 5.48
C LEU A 267 12.35 17.00 6.00
N ARG A 268 13.36 17.86 5.76
CA ARG A 268 13.25 19.28 6.04
C ARG A 268 12.63 19.96 4.83
N LEU A 269 11.37 20.35 4.97
CA LEU A 269 10.63 21.06 3.95
C LEU A 269 10.37 22.50 4.40
N PRO A 270 10.33 23.49 3.49
CA PRO A 270 10.04 24.87 3.83
C PRO A 270 8.53 25.12 4.04
N ILE A 271 7.78 24.09 4.45
CA ILE A 271 6.33 24.10 4.67
C ILE A 271 5.99 23.38 5.96
N GLN A 272 4.83 23.68 6.53
CA GLN A 272 4.25 22.94 7.65
C GLN A 272 3.28 21.90 7.08
N PRO A 273 3.72 20.65 6.90
CA PRO A 273 2.95 19.64 6.18
C PRO A 273 1.69 19.26 6.98
N THR A 274 0.53 19.47 6.40
CA THR A 274 -0.76 18.98 6.92
C THR A 274 -1.13 17.65 6.32
N GLN A 275 -0.53 17.31 5.17
CA GLN A 275 -0.80 16.06 4.50
C GLN A 275 0.41 15.54 3.71
N VAL A 276 0.53 14.22 3.61
CA VAL A 276 1.49 13.55 2.73
C VAL A 276 0.81 12.47 1.90
N SER A 277 1.28 12.25 0.68
CA SER A 277 0.80 11.16 -0.18
C SER A 277 1.96 10.56 -0.96
N ALA A 278 2.01 9.23 -1.02
CA ALA A 278 2.99 8.52 -1.82
C ALA A 278 2.52 8.42 -3.28
N LEU A 279 3.43 8.70 -4.20
CA LEU A 279 3.23 8.59 -5.63
C LEU A 279 4.19 7.52 -6.19
N PRO A 280 3.94 6.93 -7.36
CA PRO A 280 4.87 5.94 -7.90
C PRO A 280 6.25 6.50 -8.20
N TRP A 281 6.34 7.76 -8.58
CA TRP A 281 7.59 8.45 -8.95
C TRP A 281 8.13 9.33 -7.82
N GLY A 282 7.46 9.41 -6.67
CA GLY A 282 7.89 10.32 -5.61
C GLY A 282 6.83 10.56 -4.54
N TYR A 283 6.73 11.80 -4.05
CA TYR A 283 5.86 12.16 -2.94
C TYR A 283 5.19 13.51 -3.20
N ALA A 284 3.93 13.64 -2.80
CA ALA A 284 3.28 14.94 -2.67
C ALA A 284 3.11 15.28 -1.19
N VAL A 285 3.57 16.45 -0.80
CA VAL A 285 3.42 16.99 0.55
C VAL A 285 2.67 18.30 0.45
N ALA A 286 1.56 18.43 1.17
CA ALA A 286 0.72 19.60 1.11
C ALA A 286 0.65 20.30 2.48
N ASP A 287 0.56 21.62 2.42
CA ASP A 287 0.01 22.44 3.50
C ASP A 287 -1.31 23.08 3.03
N ASP A 288 -1.82 24.05 3.78
CA ASP A 288 -3.08 24.73 3.47
C ASP A 288 -3.04 25.58 2.16
N GLN A 289 -1.85 25.97 1.70
CA GLN A 289 -1.63 26.96 0.62
C GLN A 289 -0.94 26.39 -0.62
N GLN A 290 -0.19 25.30 -0.48
CA GLN A 290 0.75 24.82 -1.49
C GLN A 290 1.00 23.32 -1.41
N ILE A 291 1.40 22.74 -2.54
CA ILE A 291 1.84 21.35 -2.67
C ILE A 291 3.30 21.34 -3.12
N PHE A 292 4.14 20.62 -2.39
CA PHE A 292 5.50 20.25 -2.77
C PHE A 292 5.50 18.86 -3.37
N LEU A 293 6.05 18.75 -4.58
CA LEU A 293 6.32 17.49 -5.24
C LEU A 293 7.79 17.15 -5.06
N LEU A 294 8.05 15.94 -4.59
CA LEU A 294 9.39 15.41 -4.32
C LEU A 294 9.59 14.15 -5.17
N ASP A 295 10.82 13.84 -5.55
CA ASP A 295 11.19 12.57 -6.19
C ASP A 295 11.25 11.41 -5.18
N ARG A 296 11.65 10.21 -5.61
CA ARG A 296 11.77 9.02 -4.75
C ARG A 296 12.88 9.13 -3.69
N GLU A 297 13.83 10.03 -3.89
CA GLU A 297 14.96 10.33 -3.00
C GLU A 297 14.60 11.45 -2.00
N ALA A 298 13.39 12.01 -2.15
CA ALA A 298 12.84 13.16 -1.47
C ALA A 298 13.56 14.49 -1.80
N ALA A 299 14.13 14.60 -3.00
CA ALA A 299 14.58 15.86 -3.55
C ALA A 299 13.39 16.64 -4.15
N PRO A 300 13.36 17.97 -4.03
CA PRO A 300 12.27 18.79 -4.56
C PRO A 300 12.26 18.78 -6.09
N ILE A 301 11.11 18.44 -6.68
CA ILE A 301 10.83 18.54 -8.12
C ILE A 301 10.14 19.85 -8.43
N ALA A 302 9.03 20.12 -7.74
CA ALA A 302 8.17 21.26 -8.03
C ALA A 302 7.42 21.75 -6.82
N ARG A 303 6.98 23.00 -6.88
CA ARG A 303 6.14 23.66 -5.89
C ARG A 303 4.94 24.28 -6.59
N LEU A 304 3.75 23.82 -6.22
CA LEU A 304 2.48 24.32 -6.73
C LEU A 304 1.89 25.29 -5.71
N GLN A 305 1.72 26.54 -6.12
CA GLN A 305 1.13 27.61 -5.32
C GLN A 305 -0.20 28.05 -5.95
N GLY A 306 -0.98 28.84 -5.20
CA GLY A 306 -2.25 29.36 -5.71
C GLY A 306 -3.34 28.30 -5.79
N LEU A 307 -3.22 27.23 -4.99
CA LEU A 307 -4.33 26.32 -4.74
C LEU A 307 -5.54 27.15 -4.30
N PRO A 308 -6.76 26.85 -4.79
CA PRO A 308 -7.95 27.64 -4.50
C PRO A 308 -8.13 27.76 -2.99
N SER A 309 -7.60 28.86 -2.48
CA SER A 309 -7.61 29.16 -1.07
C SER A 309 -8.99 29.76 -0.79
N ALA A 310 -9.60 29.39 0.33
CA ALA A 310 -10.90 29.90 0.75
C ALA A 310 -10.92 31.43 1.01
N ILE A 311 -9.83 32.14 0.67
CA ILE A 311 -9.57 33.56 0.96
C ILE A 311 -10.63 34.48 0.33
N ASN A 312 -11.30 34.08 -0.76
CA ASN A 312 -12.35 34.88 -1.40
C ASN A 312 -13.79 34.49 -1.01
N SER A 313 -13.99 33.73 0.06
CA SER A 313 -15.33 33.38 0.55
C SER A 313 -15.51 33.73 2.02
N PRO A 314 -16.35 34.73 2.36
CA PRO A 314 -16.66 35.02 3.75
C PRO A 314 -17.42 33.83 4.34
N GLN A 315 -16.92 33.31 5.47
CA GLN A 315 -17.45 32.24 6.32
C GLN A 315 -17.07 30.77 6.00
N SER A 316 -16.26 30.21 6.91
CA SER A 316 -16.28 28.82 7.42
C SER A 316 -15.88 27.68 6.48
N TRP A 317 -14.73 27.78 5.82
CA TRP A 317 -14.08 26.64 5.15
C TRP A 317 -12.92 26.12 6.03
N PRO A 318 -12.61 24.81 6.02
CA PRO A 318 -11.47 24.24 6.69
C PRO A 318 -10.27 24.42 5.78
N LYS A 319 -9.13 24.20 6.40
CA LYS A 319 -7.85 24.45 5.77
C LYS A 319 -7.21 23.18 5.18
N SER A 320 -7.72 21.99 5.52
CA SER A 320 -7.06 20.73 5.20
C SER A 320 -7.34 20.22 3.78
N TRP A 321 -6.28 20.14 2.98
CA TRP A 321 -6.29 19.42 1.71
C TRP A 321 -6.16 17.91 1.91
N GLN A 322 -6.80 17.16 1.01
CA GLN A 322 -6.56 15.72 0.80
C GLN A 322 -6.09 15.45 -0.64
N VAL A 323 -4.79 15.43 -0.85
CA VAL A 323 -4.06 14.95 -2.02
C VAL A 323 -4.06 13.43 -2.03
N THR A 324 -4.65 12.85 -3.06
CA THR A 324 -4.59 11.42 -3.34
C THR A 324 -4.23 11.24 -4.81
N PRO A 325 -3.26 10.37 -5.15
CA PRO A 325 -3.03 10.03 -6.55
C PRO A 325 -4.29 9.40 -7.13
N LEU A 326 -4.72 9.87 -8.30
CA LEU A 326 -5.77 9.20 -9.05
C LEU A 326 -5.11 8.54 -10.24
N SER A 327 -5.25 7.22 -10.36
CA SER A 327 -4.92 6.56 -11.61
C SER A 327 -5.86 5.40 -11.94
N ALA A 328 -6.30 5.37 -13.19
CA ALA A 328 -6.88 4.19 -13.84
C ALA A 328 -5.81 3.32 -14.54
N ASP A 329 -4.57 3.82 -14.68
CA ASP A 329 -3.46 3.14 -15.37
C ASP A 329 -2.15 3.21 -14.55
N PRO A 330 -1.60 2.08 -14.09
CA PRO A 330 -0.34 2.03 -13.36
C PRO A 330 0.84 2.67 -14.10
N GLN A 331 0.81 2.74 -15.44
CA GLN A 331 1.94 3.18 -16.28
C GLN A 331 1.99 4.71 -16.52
N HIS A 332 0.90 5.44 -16.25
CA HIS A 332 0.81 6.88 -16.50
C HIS A 332 0.17 7.64 -15.33
N GLN A 333 0.82 7.62 -14.17
CA GLN A 333 0.32 8.27 -12.95
C GLN A 333 0.77 9.74 -12.85
N THR A 334 0.24 10.58 -13.75
CA THR A 334 0.51 12.03 -13.72
C THR A 334 -0.66 12.85 -13.21
N THR A 335 -1.80 12.23 -12.88
CA THR A 335 -2.96 12.94 -12.37
C THR A 335 -3.04 12.85 -10.84
N LEU A 336 -3.09 14.01 -10.19
CA LEU A 336 -3.42 14.12 -8.77
C LEU A 336 -4.90 14.47 -8.63
N VAL A 337 -5.59 13.82 -7.70
CA VAL A 337 -6.87 14.30 -7.20
C VAL A 337 -6.64 15.03 -5.89
N LEU A 338 -7.14 16.26 -5.84
CA LEU A 338 -7.14 17.10 -4.67
C LEU A 338 -8.58 17.18 -4.17
N ALA A 339 -8.84 16.64 -3.00
CA ALA A 339 -10.09 16.84 -2.30
C ALA A 339 -9.91 17.98 -1.30
N GLN A 340 -10.85 18.92 -1.33
CA GLN A 340 -10.97 19.99 -0.33
C GLN A 340 -12.32 19.81 0.35
N THR A 341 -12.33 19.56 1.66
CA THR A 341 -13.57 19.42 2.45
C THR A 341 -13.97 20.75 3.08
N THR A 342 -15.18 20.87 3.66
CA THR A 342 -15.58 22.02 4.49
C THR A 342 -15.39 21.77 6.00
N ALA A 343 -15.34 22.78 6.88
CA ALA A 343 -14.93 22.64 8.28
C ALA A 343 -15.96 21.89 9.13
N ASN A 344 -17.17 21.85 8.61
CA ASN A 344 -18.28 21.04 9.07
C ASN A 344 -18.44 19.72 8.28
N ASN A 345 -17.48 19.35 7.42
CA ASN A 345 -17.53 18.21 6.50
C ASN A 345 -18.80 18.15 5.60
N GLN A 346 -19.51 19.26 5.42
CA GLN A 346 -20.79 19.27 4.68
C GLN A 346 -20.65 19.45 3.16
N LYS A 347 -19.54 20.00 2.68
CA LYS A 347 -19.27 20.16 1.24
C LYS A 347 -17.84 19.73 0.94
N SER A 348 -17.65 18.96 -0.11
CA SER A 348 -16.33 18.58 -0.61
C SER A 348 -16.23 18.95 -2.08
N ARG A 349 -15.09 19.50 -2.49
CA ARG A 349 -14.74 19.77 -3.88
C ARG A 349 -13.60 18.86 -4.28
N LEU A 350 -13.69 18.30 -5.48
CA LEU A 350 -12.63 17.52 -6.10
C LEU A 350 -12.04 18.35 -7.23
N PHE A 351 -10.72 18.45 -7.24
CA PHE A 351 -9.95 19.02 -8.32
C PHE A 351 -9.05 17.93 -8.88
N THR A 352 -8.92 17.88 -10.21
CA THR A 352 -7.97 17.01 -10.88
C THR A 352 -6.86 17.87 -11.44
N LEU A 353 -5.62 17.55 -11.09
CA LEU A 353 -4.43 18.22 -11.60
C LEU A 353 -3.65 17.23 -12.46
N ASP A 354 -3.56 17.48 -13.76
CA ASP A 354 -2.67 16.73 -14.64
C ASP A 354 -1.29 17.36 -14.65
N LEU A 355 -0.32 16.67 -14.05
CA LEU A 355 1.06 17.14 -13.93
C LEU A 355 1.78 17.17 -15.28
N LYS A 356 1.33 16.43 -16.31
CA LYS A 356 1.91 16.55 -17.67
C LYS A 356 1.69 17.93 -18.28
N MET A 357 0.55 18.55 -17.95
CA MET A 357 0.20 19.88 -18.45
C MET A 357 1.00 21.00 -17.78
N LEU A 358 1.79 20.68 -16.75
CA LEU A 358 2.59 21.65 -16.00
C LEU A 358 4.04 21.76 -16.50
N ASP A 359 4.38 21.12 -17.63
CA ASP A 359 5.73 21.12 -18.24
C ASP A 359 6.84 20.76 -17.23
N LEU A 360 6.50 19.85 -16.31
CA LEU A 360 7.44 19.33 -15.33
C LEU A 360 8.22 18.18 -15.98
N ASP A 361 9.54 18.35 -16.09
CA ASP A 361 10.47 17.31 -16.52
C ASP A 361 10.51 16.19 -15.48
N PHE A 362 9.56 15.26 -15.57
CA PHE A 362 9.62 14.01 -14.83
C PHE A 362 10.68 13.13 -15.47
N ILE A 363 11.89 13.14 -14.90
CA ILE A 363 12.92 12.16 -15.24
C ILE A 363 12.46 10.83 -14.62
N PHE A 364 11.91 9.95 -15.46
CA PHE A 364 11.37 8.64 -15.06
C PHE A 364 12.46 7.58 -14.81
#